data_AF-A0A0K9CPA0-F1
#
_entry.id   AF-A0A0K9CPA0-F1
#
_cell.length_a   1.000
_cell.length_b   1.000
_cell.length_c   1.000
_cell.angle_alpha   90.00
_cell.angle_beta   90.00
_cell.angle_gamma   90.00
#
_symmetry.space_group_name_H-M   'P 1'
#
loop_
_entity.id
_entity.type
_entity.pdbx_description
1 polymer ?
#
loop_
_entity_poly.entity_id
_entity_poly.type
_entity_poly.pdbx_seq_one_letter_code
_entity_poly.pdbx_strand_id
1 'polypeptide(L)' 'MRSMTGYSKLNYEDENYVINMEIKSVNNKNLATKIKLPYNLNLLESFIRAEIASQISRGSIDFRIEFEK' A
#
# COMPACT_ATOMS: atom_id res chain seq x y z
N MET A 1 -11.31 13.71 -12.41
CA MET A 1 -10.95 12.87 -11.24
C MET A 1 -9.58 13.32 -10.75
N ARG A 2 -9.52 14.46 -10.06
CA ARG A 2 -9.57 14.68 -8.59
C ARG A 2 -8.28 14.24 -7.87
N SER A 3 -7.40 15.22 -7.65
CA SER A 3 -6.28 15.31 -6.70
C SER A 3 -5.70 13.98 -6.21
N MET A 4 -4.81 13.37 -7.02
CA MET A 4 -3.83 12.40 -6.52
C MET A 4 -2.76 13.21 -5.80
N THR A 5 -2.67 13.06 -4.47
CA THR A 5 -1.80 13.90 -3.62
C THR A 5 -0.46 13.22 -3.36
N GLY A 6 -0.36 11.91 -3.61
CA GLY A 6 0.89 11.17 -3.64
C GLY A 6 0.74 9.85 -4.40
N TYR A 7 1.79 9.45 -5.11
CA TYR A 7 1.90 8.17 -5.81
C TYR A 7 3.32 7.65 -5.68
N SER A 8 3.47 6.36 -5.38
CA SER A 8 4.74 5.67 -5.51
C SER A 8 4.51 4.23 -5.95
N LYS A 9 5.43 3.72 -6.76
CA LYS A 9 5.49 2.33 -7.18
C LYS A 9 6.91 1.83 -7.00
N LEU A 10 7.03 0.66 -6.39
CA LEU A 10 8.28 -0.07 -6.27
C LEU A 10 8.11 -1.43 -6.96
N ASN A 11 9.11 -1.82 -7.71
CA ASN A 11 9.25 -3.17 -8.22
C ASN A 11 10.55 -3.74 -7.64
N TYR A 12 10.47 -4.94 -7.10
CA TYR A 12 11.58 -5.72 -6.60
C TYR A 12 11.58 -7.06 -7.31
N GLU A 13 12.74 -7.51 -7.74
CA GLU A 13 12.90 -8.75 -8.48
C GLU A 13 14.21 -9.42 -8.05
N ASP A 14 14.14 -10.71 -7.75
CA ASP A 14 15.28 -11.58 -7.52
C ASP A 14 15.13 -12.89 -8.33
N GLU A 15 16.05 -13.85 -8.15
CA GLU A 15 16.05 -15.11 -8.89
C GLU A 15 14.80 -15.98 -8.67
N ASN A 16 14.00 -15.70 -7.63
CA ASN A 16 12.90 -16.54 -7.20
C ASN A 16 11.54 -15.82 -7.21
N TYR A 17 11.53 -14.48 -7.14
CA TYR A 17 10.31 -13.70 -6.90
C TYR A 17 10.33 -12.32 -7.57
N VAL A 18 9.15 -11.89 -7.98
CA VAL A 18 8.86 -10.51 -8.39
C VAL A 18 7.79 -9.93 -7.48
N ILE A 19 8.09 -8.81 -6.83
CA ILE A 19 7.20 -8.10 -5.92
C ILE A 19 6.92 -6.71 -6.49
N ASN A 20 5.65 -6.43 -6.76
CA ASN A 20 5.20 -5.12 -7.16
C ASN A 20 4.43 -4.48 -6.02
N MET A 21 4.87 -3.31 -5.56
CA MET A 21 4.19 -2.53 -4.53
C MET A 21 3.75 -1.19 -5.10
N GLU A 22 2.51 -0.82 -4.87
CA GLU A 22 1.94 0.44 -5.32
C GLU A 22 1.21 1.12 -4.16
N ILE A 23 1.52 2.39 -3.93
CA ILE A 23 0.83 3.23 -2.95
C ILE A 23 0.28 4.49 -3.61
N LYS A 24 -1.00 4.77 -3.36
CA LYS A 24 -1.70 5.96 -3.83
C LYS A 24 -2.28 6.68 -2.64
N SER A 25 -2.17 7.99 -2.61
CA SER A 25 -2.75 8.85 -1.58
C SER A 25 -3.58 9.95 -2.20
N VAL A 26 -4.72 10.23 -1.60
CA VAL A 26 -5.55 11.41 -1.88
C VAL A 26 -5.83 12.16 -0.59
N ASN A 27 -5.96 13.48 -0.72
CA ASN A 27 -6.29 14.35 0.39
C ASN A 27 -7.70 14.03 0.90
N ASN A 28 -7.78 13.49 2.11
CA ASN A 28 -9.01 13.21 2.82
C ASN A 28 -8.87 13.69 4.28
N LYS A 29 -9.99 14.02 4.92
CA LYS A 29 -10.02 14.53 6.29
C LYS A 29 -9.53 13.49 7.30
N ASN A 30 -9.97 12.24 7.14
CA ASN A 30 -9.63 11.14 8.03
C ASN A 30 -8.62 10.21 7.36
N LEU A 31 -7.81 9.50 8.16
CA LEU A 31 -7.00 8.42 7.67
C LEU A 31 -7.90 7.22 7.30
N ALA A 32 -7.90 6.84 6.03
CA ALA A 32 -8.56 5.65 5.54
C ALA A 32 -7.58 4.82 4.74
N THR A 33 -7.22 3.64 5.24
CA THR A 33 -6.27 2.73 4.59
C THR A 33 -7.00 1.56 3.95
N LYS A 34 -6.81 1.40 2.64
CA LYS A 34 -7.23 0.23 1.88
C LYS A 34 -5.98 -0.53 1.49
N ILE A 35 -5.83 -1.75 2.00
CA ILE A 35 -4.66 -2.59 1.77
C ILE A 35 -5.12 -3.80 0.97
N LYS A 36 -4.46 -4.08 -0.15
CA LYS A 36 -4.72 -5.25 -1.00
C LYS A 36 -3.46 -6.09 -1.04
N LEU A 37 -3.55 -7.30 -0.51
CA LEU A 37 -2.45 -8.26 -0.44
C LEU A 37 -2.85 -9.56 -1.14
N PRO A 38 -1.87 -10.32 -1.65
CA PRO A 38 -2.09 -11.70 -2.05
C PRO A 38 -2.40 -12.55 -0.81
N TYR A 39 -3.13 -13.66 -1.02
CA TYR A 39 -3.70 -14.45 0.07
C TYR A 39 -2.67 -14.91 1.12
N ASN A 40 -1.48 -15.29 0.66
CA ASN A 40 -0.35 -15.71 1.49
C ASN A 40 0.22 -14.60 2.40
N LEU A 41 -0.07 -13.32 2.12
CA LEU A 41 0.43 -12.17 2.88
C LEU A 41 -0.66 -11.48 3.70
N ASN A 42 -1.91 -11.95 3.68
CA ASN A 42 -3.03 -11.33 4.41
C ASN A 42 -2.78 -11.16 5.91
N LEU A 43 -1.99 -12.04 6.54
CA LEU A 43 -1.56 -11.92 7.93
C LEU A 43 -0.87 -10.56 8.23
N LEU A 44 -0.17 -10.00 7.24
CA LEU A 44 0.60 -8.76 7.37
C LEU A 44 -0.28 -7.51 7.27
N GLU A 45 -1.55 -7.62 6.89
CA GLU A 45 -2.42 -6.46 6.66
C GLU A 45 -2.48 -5.53 7.88
N SER A 46 -2.66 -6.10 9.07
CA SER A 46 -2.74 -5.32 10.31
C SER A 46 -1.43 -4.62 10.66
N PHE A 47 -0.29 -5.28 10.41
CA PHE A 47 1.03 -4.70 10.61
C PHE A 47 1.29 -3.54 9.66
N ILE A 48 1.02 -3.73 8.37
CA ILE A 48 1.15 -2.70 7.34
C ILE A 48 0.24 -1.50 7.66
N ARG A 49 -0.98 -1.76 8.11
CA ARG A 49 -1.93 -0.72 8.52
C ARG A 49 -1.39 0.11 9.68
N ALA A 50 -0.83 -0.53 10.70
CA ALA A 50 -0.23 0.15 11.84
C ALA A 50 0.99 0.99 11.42
N GLU A 51 1.83 0.47 10.53
CA GLU A 51 3.00 1.19 10.01
C GLU A 51 2.59 2.44 9.21
N ILE A 52 1.58 2.33 8.34
CA ILE A 52 1.06 3.50 7.62
C ILE A 52 0.51 4.56 8.59
N ALA A 53 -0.22 4.12 9.62
CA ALA A 53 -0.81 5.02 10.62
C ALA A 53 0.24 5.67 11.53
N SER A 54 1.44 5.08 11.67
CA SER A 54 2.55 5.69 12.41
C SER A 54 3.18 6.87 11.66
N GLN A 55 3.13 6.84 10.33
CA GLN A 55 3.74 7.86 9.46
C GLN A 55 2.76 8.95 8.99
N ILE A 56 1.48 8.61 8.85
CA ILE A 56 0.48 9.50 8.23
C ILE A 56 -0.79 9.54 9.10
N SER A 57 -1.20 10.76 9.48
CA SER A 57 -2.37 10.98 10.35
C SER A 57 -3.68 11.30 9.61
N ARG A 58 -3.62 11.62 8.31
CA ARG A 58 -4.78 11.99 7.47
C ARG A 58 -4.59 11.58 6.02
N GLY A 59 -5.70 11.36 5.32
CA GLY A 59 -5.70 11.02 3.89
C GLY A 59 -6.27 9.63 3.62
N SER A 60 -6.69 9.40 2.38
CA SER A 60 -7.07 8.06 1.95
C SER A 60 -5.91 7.44 1.20
N ILE A 61 -5.45 6.29 1.68
CA ILE A 61 -4.32 5.54 1.14
C ILE A 61 -4.84 4.23 0.55
N ASP A 62 -4.54 3.97 -0.71
CA ASP A 62 -4.72 2.68 -1.36
C ASP A 62 -3.32 2.07 -1.54
N PHE A 63 -3.05 0.97 -0.85
CA PHE A 63 -1.80 0.25 -0.90
C PHE A 63 -2.03 -1.15 -1.44
N ARG A 64 -1.28 -1.53 -2.47
CA ARG A 64 -1.40 -2.81 -3.14
C ARG A 64 -0.03 -3.47 -3.23
N ILE A 65 0.01 -4.74 -2.86
CA ILE A 65 1.15 -5.62 -3.14
C ILE A 65 0.66 -6.70 -4.10
N GLU A 66 1.43 -6.92 -5.15
CA GLU A 66 1.30 -8.05 -6.06
C GLU A 66 2.57 -8.87 -5.95
N PHE A 67 2.40 -10.17 -5.91
CA PHE A 67 3.47 -11.14 -5.76
C PHE A 67 3.37 -12.13 -6.91
N GLU A 68 4.44 -12.24 -7.66
CA GLU A 68 4.63 -13.22 -8.72
C GLU A 68 5.86 -14.06 -8.38
N LYS A 69 5.79 -15.34 -8.70
CA LYS A 69 6.89 -16.30 -8.55
C LYS A 69 7.45 -16.59 -9.93
#